data_AF-A0A174N8V5-F1
#
_entry.id   AF-A0A174N8V5-F1
#
_cell.length_a   1.000
_cell.length_b   1.000
_cell.length_c   1.000
_cell.angle_alpha   90.00
_cell.angle_beta   90.00
_cell.angle_gamma   90.00
#
_symmetry.space_group_name_H-M   'P 1'
#
loop_
_entity.id
_entity.type
_entity.pdbx_description
1 polymer ?
#
loop_
_entity_poly.entity_id
_entity_poly.type
_entity_poly.pdbx_seq_one_letter_code
_entity_poly.pdbx_strand_id
1 'polypeptide(L)'
;MKKDFLLDIHTHTLVSGHAYGTIREMAKAASEQHLQLLGISEHAPGIPGTVNPFYYNNLQAIPRNLYGVEILHGCEINVLKGGLLSLEQQYIEKLDYAIAGIHTQCYKNEGKIKNTDNLIQCMKHPKVFFVSHPDDDHTPLDYGRLVQAAKQYHVALEINNSSLRKKDKRLNCVENYKTMLALCRQSEVPVIVNSDAHDPSDVGNFVLAEKLLEEIGFDETLILNTDVEAFQAFIGYSRNR
;
A
#
# COMPACT_ATOMS: atom_id res chain seq x y z
N MET A 1 -18.59 2.00 -18.38
CA MET A 1 -17.39 2.75 -18.79
C MET A 1 -16.33 2.38 -17.78
N LYS A 2 -15.16 1.88 -18.22
CA LYS A 2 -14.03 1.55 -17.33
C LYS A 2 -13.67 2.82 -16.56
N LYS A 3 -13.64 2.76 -15.23
CA LYS A 3 -13.21 3.92 -14.43
C LYS A 3 -11.68 4.02 -14.47
N ASP A 4 -11.18 5.23 -14.65
CA ASP A 4 -9.75 5.52 -14.56
C ASP A 4 -9.26 5.38 -13.12
N PHE A 5 -8.01 4.95 -12.93
CA PHE A 5 -7.35 5.00 -11.63
C PHE A 5 -6.81 6.41 -11.38
N LEU A 6 -7.28 7.04 -10.32
CA LEU A 6 -7.06 8.45 -10.01
C LEU A 6 -5.95 8.67 -8.98
N LEU A 7 -5.45 7.60 -8.35
CA LEU A 7 -4.48 7.69 -7.27
C LEU A 7 -3.50 6.52 -7.24
N ASP A 8 -2.31 6.79 -6.71
CA ASP A 8 -1.25 5.82 -6.42
C ASP A 8 -0.68 6.13 -5.03
N ILE A 9 -0.90 5.27 -4.04
CA ILE A 9 -0.57 5.56 -2.63
C ILE A 9 0.57 4.74 -2.07
N HIS A 10 1.14 3.84 -2.87
CA HIS A 10 2.32 3.08 -2.50
C HIS A 10 3.45 3.45 -3.45
N THR A 11 4.20 4.49 -3.08
CA THR A 11 5.37 4.97 -3.84
C THR A 11 6.49 5.37 -2.89
N HIS A 12 7.73 5.26 -3.36
CA HIS A 12 8.94 5.48 -2.56
C HIS A 12 9.85 6.51 -3.22
N THR A 13 10.56 7.30 -2.40
CA THR A 13 11.50 8.30 -2.90
C THR A 13 12.93 7.95 -2.51
N LEU A 14 13.89 8.76 -2.95
CA LEU A 14 15.33 8.57 -2.70
C LEU A 14 15.68 8.29 -1.24
N VAL A 15 14.84 8.73 -0.30
CA VAL A 15 15.07 8.58 1.13
C VAL A 15 14.82 7.14 1.63
N SER A 16 14.10 6.30 0.87
CA SER A 16 14.01 4.85 1.11
C SER A 16 15.31 4.09 0.79
N GLY A 17 16.32 4.76 0.21
CA GLY A 17 17.66 4.22 -0.02
C GLY A 17 17.83 3.29 -1.23
N HIS A 18 16.72 2.84 -1.82
CA HIS A 18 16.70 2.01 -3.04
C HIS A 18 15.58 2.42 -4.02
N ALA A 19 15.12 3.65 -3.88
CA ALA A 19 14.32 4.37 -4.86
C ALA A 19 15.11 5.59 -5.36
N TYR A 20 14.72 6.13 -6.51
CA TYR A 20 15.58 7.01 -7.32
C TYR A 20 14.92 8.33 -7.74
N GLY A 21 13.71 8.63 -7.22
CA GLY A 21 13.04 9.92 -7.42
C GLY A 21 12.96 10.76 -6.15
N THR A 22 12.99 12.08 -6.28
CA THR A 22 12.59 13.02 -5.21
C THR A 22 11.05 13.10 -5.12
N ILE A 23 10.50 13.58 -4.00
CA ILE A 23 9.05 13.86 -3.86
C ILE A 23 8.52 14.71 -5.03
N ARG A 24 9.31 15.69 -5.50
CA ARG A 24 8.90 16.57 -6.61
C ARG A 24 8.87 15.83 -7.94
N GLU A 25 9.83 14.96 -8.20
CA GLU A 25 9.85 14.15 -9.42
C GLU A 25 8.73 13.12 -9.42
N MET A 26 8.47 12.46 -8.28
CA MET A 26 7.32 11.55 -8.13
C MET A 26 5.99 12.28 -8.37
N ALA A 27 5.80 13.45 -7.76
CA ALA A 27 4.59 14.27 -7.96
C ALA A 27 4.44 14.77 -9.41
N LYS A 28 5.54 15.13 -10.07
CA LYS A 28 5.52 15.51 -11.49
C LYS A 28 5.12 14.33 -12.38
N ALA A 29 5.67 13.14 -12.13
CA ALA A 29 5.27 11.94 -12.86
C ALA A 29 3.80 11.59 -12.64
N ALA A 30 3.29 11.70 -11.41
CA ALA A 30 1.87 11.52 -11.12
C ALA A 30 0.99 12.49 -11.92
N SER A 31 1.39 13.76 -12.03
CA SER A 31 0.70 14.78 -12.84
C SER A 31 0.68 14.42 -14.33
N GLU A 32 1.80 13.93 -14.85
CA GLU A 32 1.93 13.48 -16.25
C GLU A 32 1.09 12.23 -16.54
N GLN A 33 0.81 11.41 -15.53
CA GLN A 33 -0.13 10.28 -15.60
C GLN A 33 -1.57 10.65 -15.26
N HIS A 34 -1.87 11.95 -15.11
CA HIS A 34 -3.20 12.47 -14.77
C HIS A 34 -3.78 11.94 -13.44
N LEU A 35 -2.93 11.49 -12.52
CA LEU A 35 -3.34 11.16 -11.17
C LEU A 35 -3.75 12.44 -10.43
N GLN A 36 -4.79 12.34 -9.61
CA GLN A 36 -5.26 13.44 -8.77
C GLN A 36 -4.63 13.38 -7.37
N LEU A 37 -4.21 12.20 -6.92
CA LEU A 37 -3.62 11.99 -5.60
C LEU A 37 -2.42 11.05 -5.69
N LEU A 38 -1.34 11.41 -4.99
CA LEU A 38 -0.13 10.62 -4.85
C LEU A 38 0.19 10.45 -3.36
N GLY A 39 0.44 9.22 -2.96
CA GLY A 39 0.93 8.90 -1.62
C GLY A 39 2.42 8.59 -1.63
N ILE A 40 3.18 9.30 -0.80
CA ILE A 40 4.60 9.04 -0.53
C ILE A 40 4.68 8.16 0.72
N SER A 41 5.06 6.90 0.56
CA SER A 41 4.94 5.86 1.59
C SER A 41 6.26 5.15 1.87
N GLU A 42 7.28 5.92 2.25
CA GLU A 42 8.64 5.41 2.51
C GLU A 42 8.63 4.20 3.45
N HIS A 43 9.58 3.28 3.26
CA HIS A 43 9.75 2.16 4.18
C HIS A 43 10.09 2.61 5.60
N ALA A 44 9.47 1.98 6.60
CA ALA A 44 9.87 2.14 8.00
C ALA A 44 11.27 1.55 8.28
N PRO A 45 11.93 1.94 9.39
CA PRO A 45 13.21 1.36 9.79
C PRO A 45 13.19 -0.17 9.84
N GLY A 46 14.30 -0.76 9.39
CA GLY A 46 14.48 -2.20 9.22
C GLY A 46 14.88 -2.56 7.78
N ILE A 47 14.37 -1.82 6.79
CA ILE A 47 14.81 -1.94 5.40
C ILE A 47 16.18 -1.25 5.24
N PRO A 48 17.19 -1.93 4.65
CA PRO A 48 18.51 -1.34 4.47
C PRO A 48 18.47 -0.04 3.66
N GLY A 49 19.07 1.03 4.21
CA GLY A 49 19.18 2.33 3.55
C GLY A 49 17.97 3.26 3.71
N THR A 50 16.90 2.82 4.36
CA THR A 50 15.71 3.66 4.55
C THR A 50 15.92 4.83 5.53
N VAL A 51 14.90 5.67 5.63
CA VAL A 51 14.87 6.91 6.41
C VAL A 51 15.10 6.70 7.90
N ASN A 52 15.75 7.69 8.53
CA ASN A 52 15.63 7.88 9.97
C ASN A 52 14.19 8.35 10.30
N PRO A 53 13.53 7.81 11.35
CA PRO A 53 12.16 8.21 11.71
C PRO A 53 11.94 9.71 11.93
N PHE A 54 12.99 10.47 12.26
CA PHE A 54 12.92 11.93 12.34
C PHE A 54 12.38 12.57 11.04
N TYR A 55 12.52 11.90 9.89
CA TYR A 55 11.90 12.29 8.62
C TYR A 55 10.40 12.58 8.76
N TYR A 56 9.66 11.71 9.46
CA TYR A 56 8.20 11.85 9.62
C TYR A 56 7.80 13.06 10.49
N ASN A 57 8.73 13.64 11.25
CA ASN A 57 8.46 14.83 12.07
C ASN A 57 8.27 16.10 11.24
N ASN A 58 8.79 16.13 10.01
CA ASN A 58 8.84 17.35 9.21
C ASN A 58 8.04 17.26 7.91
N LEU A 59 7.17 16.26 7.77
CA LEU A 59 6.34 16.08 6.58
C LEU A 59 5.46 17.29 6.28
N GLN A 60 5.00 18.01 7.31
CA GLN A 60 4.23 19.26 7.18
C GLN A 60 4.95 20.37 6.38
N ALA A 61 6.28 20.30 6.21
CA ALA A 61 7.02 21.25 5.41
C ALA A 61 6.81 21.06 3.89
N ILE A 62 6.24 19.91 3.49
CA ILE A 62 5.97 19.59 2.09
C ILE A 62 4.58 20.12 1.72
N PRO A 63 4.44 20.89 0.61
CA PRO A 63 3.14 21.33 0.14
C PRO A 63 2.22 20.15 -0.16
N ARG A 64 0.96 20.24 0.30
CA ARG A 64 -0.09 19.23 0.05
C ARG A 64 -0.57 19.17 -1.41
N ASN A 65 -0.21 20.14 -2.24
CA ASN A 65 -0.46 20.10 -3.67
C ASN A 65 0.83 20.41 -4.44
N LEU A 66 1.18 19.53 -5.37
CA LEU A 66 2.33 19.69 -6.25
C LEU A 66 1.90 19.35 -7.68
N TYR A 67 2.12 20.27 -8.62
CA TYR A 67 1.77 20.07 -10.03
C TYR A 67 0.30 19.67 -10.26
N GLY A 68 -0.62 20.16 -9.41
CA GLY A 68 -2.04 19.81 -9.47
C GLY A 68 -2.41 18.50 -8.79
N VAL A 69 -1.44 17.74 -8.28
CA VAL A 69 -1.63 16.46 -7.58
C VAL A 69 -1.65 16.68 -6.07
N GLU A 70 -2.64 16.12 -5.38
CA GLU A 70 -2.69 16.09 -3.92
C GLU A 70 -1.68 15.10 -3.35
N ILE A 71 -0.89 15.53 -2.37
CA ILE A 71 0.21 14.75 -1.78
C ILE A 71 -0.18 14.30 -0.38
N LEU A 72 -0.26 12.98 -0.21
CA LEU A 72 -0.39 12.35 1.09
C LEU A 72 0.94 11.74 1.54
N HIS A 73 1.12 11.71 2.85
CA HIS A 73 2.30 11.17 3.50
C HIS A 73 1.92 9.92 4.29
N GLY A 74 2.40 8.79 3.82
CA GLY A 74 2.26 7.52 4.50
C GLY A 74 3.59 6.88 4.82
N CYS A 75 3.53 5.61 5.20
CA CYS A 75 4.69 4.77 5.43
C CYS A 75 4.30 3.32 5.14
N GLU A 76 5.16 2.60 4.42
CA GLU A 76 5.10 1.15 4.38
C GLU A 76 5.83 0.60 5.62
N ILE A 77 5.06 0.32 6.66
CA ILE A 77 5.57 -0.13 7.95
C ILE A 77 5.74 -1.64 7.94
N ASN A 78 6.94 -2.10 8.32
CA ASN A 78 7.22 -3.52 8.42
C ASN A 78 6.43 -4.13 9.58
N VAL A 79 5.79 -5.26 9.30
CA VAL A 79 5.25 -6.18 10.30
C VAL A 79 6.42 -6.93 10.90
N LEU A 80 6.47 -6.96 12.22
CA LEU A 80 7.47 -7.70 13.00
C LEU A 80 6.85 -8.90 13.69
N LYS A 81 7.71 -9.79 14.20
CA LYS A 81 7.31 -10.92 15.03
C LYS A 81 6.42 -10.47 16.19
N GLY A 82 5.33 -11.20 16.42
CA GLY A 82 4.35 -10.87 17.46
C GLY A 82 3.33 -9.81 17.07
N GLY A 83 3.33 -9.38 15.80
CA GLY A 83 2.36 -8.41 15.29
C GLY A 83 2.63 -6.98 15.76
N LEU A 84 3.91 -6.63 15.83
CA LEU A 84 4.38 -5.28 16.12
C LEU A 84 4.67 -4.54 14.82
N LEU A 85 4.51 -3.22 14.84
CA LEU A 85 4.89 -2.33 13.75
C LEU A 85 6.33 -1.85 13.97
N SER A 86 7.14 -1.77 12.91
CA SER A 86 8.55 -1.35 13.03
C SER A 86 8.77 0.16 13.15
N LEU A 87 7.70 0.96 13.17
CA LEU A 87 7.74 2.40 13.39
C LEU A 87 7.09 2.73 14.74
N GLU A 88 7.70 3.62 15.52
CA GLU A 88 7.14 4.01 16.81
C GLU A 88 5.87 4.85 16.67
N GLN A 89 4.97 4.69 17.65
CA GLN A 89 3.66 5.35 17.70
C GLN A 89 3.72 6.85 17.39
N GLN A 90 4.67 7.56 17.99
CA GLN A 90 4.84 9.01 17.85
C GLN A 90 5.06 9.47 16.39
N TYR A 91 5.60 8.60 15.52
CA TYR A 91 5.80 8.88 14.11
C TYR A 91 4.59 8.42 13.29
N ILE A 92 3.97 7.28 13.64
CA ILE A 92 2.76 6.79 12.98
C ILE A 92 1.62 7.82 13.09
N GLU A 93 1.51 8.52 14.22
CA GLU A 93 0.50 9.56 14.44
C GLU A 93 0.59 10.74 13.46
N LYS A 94 1.77 10.96 12.86
CA LYS A 94 2.03 12.04 11.90
C LYS A 94 1.66 11.70 10.47
N LEU A 95 1.38 10.42 10.20
CA LEU A 95 1.04 9.94 8.87
C LEU A 95 -0.43 10.21 8.55
N ASP A 96 -0.75 10.46 7.30
CA ASP A 96 -2.13 10.47 6.82
C ASP A 96 -2.69 9.05 6.83
N TYR A 97 -1.88 8.06 6.44
CA TYR A 97 -2.19 6.63 6.47
C TYR A 97 -0.92 5.78 6.65
N ALA A 98 -1.07 4.54 7.09
CA ALA A 98 -0.01 3.54 7.11
C ALA A 98 -0.41 2.30 6.30
N ILE A 99 0.59 1.70 5.65
CA ILE A 99 0.50 0.43 4.96
C ILE A 99 1.30 -0.59 5.78
N ALA A 100 0.70 -1.70 6.18
CA ALA A 100 1.41 -2.77 6.89
C ALA A 100 1.85 -3.87 5.92
N GLY A 101 3.15 -4.17 5.89
CA GLY A 101 3.73 -5.13 4.95
C GLY A 101 4.66 -6.15 5.61
N ILE A 102 4.75 -7.34 5.04
CA ILE A 102 5.77 -8.33 5.43
C ILE A 102 6.96 -8.22 4.47
N HIS A 103 8.13 -7.91 5.03
CA HIS A 103 9.40 -7.82 4.28
C HIS A 103 10.40 -8.81 4.86
N THR A 104 11.05 -9.60 4.01
CA THR A 104 11.96 -10.68 4.44
C THR A 104 13.21 -10.17 5.18
N GLN A 105 13.57 -8.89 5.00
CA GLN A 105 14.62 -8.21 5.74
C GLN A 105 14.24 -7.96 7.21
N CYS A 106 12.95 -7.82 7.51
CA CYS A 106 12.42 -7.45 8.82
C CYS A 106 11.65 -8.60 9.50
N TYR A 107 11.27 -9.61 8.73
CA TYR A 107 10.36 -10.65 9.15
C TYR A 107 10.81 -12.03 8.67
N LYS A 108 10.86 -12.98 9.60
CA LYS A 108 11.10 -14.40 9.30
C LYS A 108 9.76 -15.12 9.24
N ASN A 109 9.51 -15.85 8.16
CA ASN A 109 8.32 -16.70 8.02
C ASN A 109 8.12 -17.60 9.26
N GLU A 110 6.97 -17.46 9.93
CA GLU A 110 6.57 -18.25 11.11
C GLU A 110 5.45 -19.26 10.78
N GLY A 111 5.19 -19.49 9.50
CA GLY A 111 4.12 -20.34 8.99
C GLY A 111 2.81 -19.60 8.80
N LYS A 112 1.93 -20.17 7.96
CA LYS A 112 0.70 -19.52 7.45
C LYS A 112 -0.15 -18.87 8.54
N ILE A 113 -0.41 -19.59 9.63
CA ILE A 113 -1.25 -19.12 10.73
C ILE A 113 -0.60 -17.94 11.46
N LYS A 114 0.69 -18.03 11.80
CA LYS A 114 1.39 -16.97 12.56
C LYS A 114 1.67 -15.73 11.73
N ASN A 115 2.02 -15.88 10.44
CA ASN A 115 2.14 -14.75 9.52
C ASN A 115 0.83 -13.97 9.45
N THR A 116 -0.28 -14.69 9.33
CA THR A 116 -1.61 -14.10 9.31
C THR A 116 -1.96 -13.44 10.65
N ASP A 117 -1.68 -14.09 11.79
CA ASP A 117 -1.91 -13.53 13.12
C ASP A 117 -1.15 -12.21 13.33
N ASN A 118 0.13 -12.18 12.97
CA ASN A 118 1.01 -11.02 13.14
C ASN A 118 0.53 -9.85 12.26
N LEU A 119 0.16 -10.13 11.01
CA LEU A 119 -0.37 -9.11 10.09
C LEU A 119 -1.73 -8.57 10.57
N ILE A 120 -2.66 -9.43 11.00
CA ILE A 120 -3.95 -9.04 11.57
C ILE A 120 -3.78 -8.19 12.83
N GLN A 121 -2.80 -8.50 13.68
CA GLN A 121 -2.54 -7.71 14.87
C GLN A 121 -2.11 -6.27 14.52
N CYS A 122 -1.37 -6.08 13.42
CA CYS A 122 -0.99 -4.76 12.92
C CYS A 122 -2.18 -3.97 12.36
N MET A 123 -3.14 -4.64 11.70
CA MET A 123 -4.38 -4.01 11.18
C MET A 123 -5.21 -3.31 12.27
N LYS A 124 -5.06 -3.69 13.54
CA LYS A 124 -5.80 -3.09 14.65
C LYS A 124 -5.39 -1.65 14.96
N HIS A 125 -4.25 -1.21 14.43
CA HIS A 125 -3.75 0.14 14.68
C HIS A 125 -4.59 1.17 13.89
N PRO A 126 -5.09 2.26 14.50
CA PRO A 126 -6.07 3.18 13.88
C PRO A 126 -5.56 3.99 12.67
N LYS A 127 -4.25 3.92 12.39
CA LYS A 127 -3.63 4.53 11.20
C LYS A 127 -3.32 3.52 10.09
N VAL A 128 -3.41 2.21 10.37
CA VAL A 128 -3.19 1.18 9.35
C VAL A 128 -4.48 1.02 8.58
N PHE A 129 -4.48 1.48 7.33
CA PHE A 129 -5.63 1.38 6.42
C PHE A 129 -5.40 0.38 5.29
N PHE A 130 -4.15 -0.05 5.10
CA PHE A 130 -3.77 -0.90 3.97
C PHE A 130 -2.83 -2.02 4.41
N VAL A 131 -2.90 -3.15 3.71
CA VAL A 131 -1.85 -4.17 3.72
C VAL A 131 -1.17 -4.19 2.37
N SER A 132 0.15 -4.05 2.34
CA SER A 132 0.92 -4.10 1.10
C SER A 132 1.12 -5.53 0.63
N HIS A 133 1.00 -5.69 -0.69
CA HIS A 133 1.34 -6.86 -1.49
C HIS A 133 1.25 -8.23 -0.76
N PRO A 134 0.08 -8.62 -0.22
CA PRO A 134 -0.08 -9.90 0.50
C PRO A 134 -0.19 -11.08 -0.48
N ASP A 135 0.78 -11.27 -1.37
CA ASP A 135 0.70 -12.18 -2.52
C ASP A 135 1.82 -13.23 -2.60
N ASP A 136 2.71 -13.32 -1.59
CA ASP A 136 3.93 -14.13 -1.69
C ASP A 136 3.95 -15.34 -0.73
N ASP A 137 3.99 -16.54 -1.31
CA ASP A 137 4.01 -17.80 -0.55
C ASP A 137 5.36 -18.11 0.12
N HIS A 138 6.41 -17.30 -0.08
CA HIS A 138 7.56 -17.34 0.83
C HIS A 138 7.17 -16.97 2.27
N THR A 139 6.10 -16.19 2.44
CA THR A 139 5.45 -15.84 3.70
C THR A 139 3.95 -16.07 3.58
N PRO A 140 3.50 -17.33 3.52
CA PRO A 140 2.14 -17.66 3.13
C PRO A 140 1.13 -17.10 4.14
N LEU A 141 -0.06 -16.78 3.66
CA LEU A 141 -1.17 -16.22 4.45
C LEU A 141 -2.43 -17.09 4.32
N ASP A 142 -3.30 -16.97 5.32
CA ASP A 142 -4.66 -17.49 5.28
C ASP A 142 -5.60 -16.37 4.82
N TYR A 143 -5.93 -16.36 3.52
CA TYR A 143 -6.75 -15.30 2.92
C TYR A 143 -8.16 -15.22 3.50
N GLY A 144 -8.73 -16.34 3.93
CA GLY A 144 -10.04 -16.35 4.59
C GLY A 144 -10.01 -15.51 5.86
N ARG A 145 -9.01 -15.76 6.72
CA ARG A 145 -8.82 -14.98 7.94
C ARG A 145 -8.39 -13.53 7.66
N LEU A 146 -7.52 -13.33 6.67
CA LEU A 146 -7.01 -12.01 6.29
C LEU A 146 -8.15 -11.09 5.84
N VAL A 147 -9.01 -11.54 4.93
CA VAL A 147 -10.12 -10.74 4.40
C VAL A 147 -11.16 -10.45 5.48
N GLN A 148 -11.48 -11.41 6.35
CA GLN A 148 -12.40 -11.15 7.46
C GLN A 148 -11.85 -10.12 8.45
N ALA A 149 -10.55 -10.18 8.75
CA ALA A 149 -9.90 -9.17 9.58
C ALA A 149 -9.84 -7.81 8.89
N ALA A 150 -9.55 -7.76 7.58
CA ALA A 150 -9.57 -6.54 6.80
C ALA A 150 -10.94 -5.84 6.86
N LYS A 151 -12.03 -6.61 6.74
CA LYS A 151 -13.40 -6.10 6.97
C LYS A 151 -13.60 -5.58 8.39
N GLN A 152 -13.20 -6.36 9.39
CA GLN A 152 -13.40 -6.04 10.80
C GLN A 152 -12.67 -4.77 11.23
N TYR A 153 -11.45 -4.57 10.75
CA TYR A 153 -10.59 -3.45 11.16
C TYR A 153 -10.54 -2.32 10.15
N HIS A 154 -11.41 -2.33 9.14
CA HIS A 154 -11.50 -1.26 8.13
C HIS A 154 -10.17 -1.05 7.38
N VAL A 155 -9.65 -2.14 6.82
CA VAL A 155 -8.39 -2.19 6.06
C VAL A 155 -8.67 -2.69 4.65
N ALA A 156 -8.08 -2.04 3.64
CA ALA A 156 -8.10 -2.51 2.26
C ALA A 156 -6.85 -3.33 1.94
N LEU A 157 -7.00 -4.32 1.05
CA LEU A 157 -5.88 -5.19 0.63
C LEU A 157 -5.33 -4.74 -0.71
N GLU A 158 -4.01 -4.64 -0.82
CA GLU A 158 -3.34 -4.14 -2.02
C GLU A 158 -3.25 -5.19 -3.14
N ILE A 159 -3.48 -4.77 -4.38
CA ILE A 159 -2.96 -5.42 -5.60
C ILE A 159 -1.76 -4.61 -6.08
N ASN A 160 -0.58 -5.21 -6.01
CA ASN A 160 0.67 -4.51 -6.26
C ASN A 160 1.20 -4.81 -7.67
N ASN A 161 1.28 -3.79 -8.52
CA ASN A 161 1.72 -3.96 -9.91
C ASN A 161 3.19 -4.39 -10.01
N SER A 162 4.05 -3.90 -9.11
CA SER A 162 5.47 -4.31 -9.02
C SER A 162 5.63 -5.80 -8.73
N SER A 163 4.78 -6.36 -7.87
CA SER A 163 4.81 -7.78 -7.55
C SER A 163 4.48 -8.67 -8.76
N LEU A 164 3.51 -8.25 -9.59
CA LEU A 164 3.16 -8.96 -10.83
C LEU A 164 4.28 -8.93 -11.89
N ARG A 165 5.19 -7.94 -11.85
CA ARG A 165 6.40 -7.90 -12.69
C ARG A 165 7.46 -8.90 -12.20
N LYS A 166 7.54 -9.13 -10.89
CA LYS A 166 8.60 -9.90 -10.21
C LYS A 166 8.29 -11.40 -10.10
N LYS A 167 7.91 -12.04 -11.21
CA LYS A 167 7.45 -13.45 -11.24
C LYS A 167 8.41 -14.46 -10.59
N ASP A 168 9.71 -14.25 -10.75
CA ASP A 168 10.74 -15.15 -10.18
C ASP A 168 11.01 -14.91 -8.69
N LYS A 169 10.50 -13.80 -8.13
CA LYS A 169 10.71 -13.42 -6.73
C LYS A 169 9.46 -13.55 -5.87
N ARG A 170 8.26 -13.55 -6.47
CA ARG A 170 6.97 -13.61 -5.77
C ARG A 170 6.31 -14.96 -6.01
N LEU A 171 6.41 -15.86 -5.04
CA LEU A 171 5.93 -17.23 -5.18
C LEU A 171 4.40 -17.25 -5.20
N ASN A 172 3.81 -17.86 -6.25
CA ASN A 172 2.36 -17.99 -6.46
C ASN A 172 1.56 -16.68 -6.51
N CYS A 173 2.22 -15.53 -6.73
CA CYS A 173 1.66 -14.18 -6.79
C CYS A 173 0.27 -14.06 -7.44
N VAL A 174 0.13 -14.51 -8.69
CA VAL A 174 -1.13 -14.39 -9.44
C VAL A 174 -2.27 -15.23 -8.82
N GLU A 175 -1.97 -16.47 -8.40
CA GLU A 175 -2.98 -17.36 -7.80
C GLU A 175 -3.39 -16.90 -6.40
N ASN A 176 -2.45 -16.32 -5.67
CA ASN A 176 -2.68 -15.66 -4.40
C ASN A 176 -3.61 -14.45 -4.55
N TYR A 177 -3.37 -13.57 -5.53
CA TYR A 177 -4.29 -12.47 -5.82
C TYR A 177 -5.67 -12.95 -6.25
N LYS A 178 -5.78 -13.97 -7.11
CA LYS A 178 -7.09 -14.53 -7.51
C LYS A 178 -7.88 -15.03 -6.29
N THR A 179 -7.22 -15.72 -5.37
CA THR A 179 -7.83 -16.21 -4.13
C THR A 179 -8.30 -15.06 -3.24
N MET A 180 -7.43 -14.08 -3.01
CA MET A 180 -7.74 -12.90 -2.20
C MET A 180 -8.89 -12.09 -2.80
N LEU A 181 -8.85 -11.80 -4.11
CA LEU A 181 -9.87 -11.02 -4.81
C LEU A 181 -11.23 -11.72 -4.79
N ALA A 182 -11.29 -13.04 -4.99
CA ALA A 182 -12.55 -13.77 -4.87
C ALA A 182 -13.20 -13.61 -3.49
N LEU A 183 -12.40 -13.66 -2.42
CA LEU A 183 -12.85 -13.50 -1.04
C LEU A 183 -13.23 -12.04 -0.72
N CYS A 184 -12.46 -11.06 -1.21
CA CYS A 184 -12.78 -9.64 -1.07
C CYS A 184 -14.13 -9.31 -1.72
N ARG A 185 -14.38 -9.83 -2.93
CA ARG A 185 -15.68 -9.66 -3.60
C ARG A 185 -16.83 -10.26 -2.78
N GLN A 186 -16.66 -11.48 -2.29
CA GLN A 186 -17.68 -12.14 -1.47
C GLN A 186 -17.97 -11.41 -0.16
N SER A 187 -16.94 -10.78 0.42
CA SER A 187 -17.03 -10.12 1.73
C SER A 187 -17.27 -8.61 1.64
N GLU A 188 -17.36 -8.04 0.43
CA GLU A 188 -17.44 -6.61 0.17
C GLU A 188 -16.29 -5.82 0.82
N VAL A 189 -15.08 -6.39 0.79
CA VAL A 189 -13.87 -5.73 1.28
C VAL A 189 -13.24 -4.95 0.14
N PRO A 190 -12.98 -3.64 0.33
CA PRO A 190 -12.34 -2.84 -0.71
C PRO A 190 -10.89 -3.28 -0.93
N VAL A 191 -10.43 -3.05 -2.15
CA VAL A 191 -9.05 -3.27 -2.56
C VAL A 191 -8.45 -1.97 -3.08
N ILE A 192 -7.13 -1.90 -3.10
CA ILE A 192 -6.39 -0.77 -3.66
C ILE A 192 -5.29 -1.27 -4.59
N VAL A 193 -5.12 -0.62 -5.73
CA VAL A 193 -4.10 -0.94 -6.71
C VAL A 193 -2.98 0.08 -6.57
N ASN A 194 -1.73 -0.36 -6.47
CA ASN A 194 -0.60 0.58 -6.45
C ASN A 194 0.55 0.11 -7.32
N SER A 195 1.38 1.07 -7.73
CA SER A 195 2.54 0.79 -8.57
C SER A 195 3.69 0.18 -7.79
N ASP A 196 3.84 0.56 -6.51
CA ASP A 196 5.06 0.37 -5.71
C ASP A 196 6.28 0.96 -6.42
N ALA A 197 6.07 2.16 -6.96
CA ALA A 197 7.07 2.88 -7.73
C ALA A 197 8.26 3.28 -6.87
N HIS A 198 9.43 2.82 -7.28
CA HIS A 198 10.73 3.21 -6.75
C HIS A 198 11.46 4.17 -7.70
N ASP A 199 10.86 4.50 -8.83
CA ASP A 199 11.37 5.44 -9.82
C ASP A 199 10.17 6.23 -10.38
N PRO A 200 10.32 7.53 -10.70
CA PRO A 200 9.24 8.33 -11.27
C PRO A 200 8.61 7.70 -12.52
N SER A 201 9.37 6.95 -13.32
CA SER A 201 8.86 6.30 -14.54
C SER A 201 7.85 5.19 -14.29
N ASP A 202 7.74 4.67 -13.06
CA ASP A 202 6.78 3.62 -12.69
C ASP A 202 5.55 4.16 -11.96
N VAL A 203 5.50 5.46 -11.60
CA VAL A 203 4.34 6.07 -10.93
C VAL A 203 3.09 5.92 -11.81
N GLY A 204 1.98 5.47 -11.23
CA GLY A 204 0.73 5.25 -11.98
C GLY A 204 0.76 4.06 -12.94
N ASN A 205 1.83 3.27 -12.97
CA ASN A 205 1.90 2.08 -13.80
C ASN A 205 1.09 0.94 -13.15
N PHE A 206 -0.13 0.72 -13.62
CA PHE A 206 -1.06 -0.29 -13.11
C PHE A 206 -1.37 -1.42 -14.10
N VAL A 207 -0.69 -1.47 -15.25
CA VAL A 207 -1.06 -2.28 -16.42
C VAL A 207 -1.30 -3.76 -16.10
N LEU A 208 -0.48 -4.39 -15.25
CA LEU A 208 -0.63 -5.82 -14.93
C LEU A 208 -1.75 -6.06 -13.92
N ALA A 209 -1.89 -5.16 -12.94
CA ALA A 209 -2.96 -5.22 -11.95
C ALA A 209 -4.32 -5.00 -12.61
N GLU A 210 -4.45 -4.02 -13.50
CA GLU A 210 -5.65 -3.79 -14.31
C GLU A 210 -6.01 -5.02 -15.13
N LYS A 211 -5.04 -5.58 -15.86
CA LYS A 211 -5.26 -6.78 -16.66
C LYS A 211 -5.77 -7.95 -15.80
N LEU A 212 -5.20 -8.15 -14.61
CA LEU A 212 -5.64 -9.21 -13.70
C LEU A 212 -7.08 -8.97 -13.22
N LEU A 213 -7.43 -7.73 -12.87
CA LEU A 213 -8.78 -7.36 -12.43
C LEU A 213 -9.81 -7.54 -13.55
N GLU A 214 -9.44 -7.19 -14.79
CA GLU A 214 -10.26 -7.42 -15.99
C GLU A 214 -10.48 -8.91 -16.27
N GLU A 215 -9.42 -9.73 -16.22
CA GLU A 215 -9.51 -11.18 -16.40
C GLU A 215 -10.43 -11.85 -15.37
N ILE A 216 -10.47 -11.33 -14.14
CA ILE A 216 -11.31 -11.81 -13.04
C ILE A 216 -12.73 -11.19 -13.08
N GLY A 217 -12.94 -10.15 -13.89
CA GLY A 217 -14.15 -9.34 -13.89
C GLY A 217 -14.46 -8.77 -12.50
N PHE A 218 -13.45 -8.17 -11.85
CA PHE A 218 -13.59 -7.62 -10.50
C PHE A 218 -14.52 -6.41 -10.46
N ASP A 219 -15.26 -6.28 -9.35
CA ASP A 219 -16.21 -5.21 -9.16
C ASP A 219 -15.47 -3.89 -8.93
N GLU A 220 -15.55 -2.97 -9.91
CA GLU A 220 -14.90 -1.67 -9.85
C GLU A 220 -15.39 -0.82 -8.67
N THR A 221 -16.59 -1.07 -8.13
CA THR A 221 -17.10 -0.34 -6.95
C THR A 221 -16.34 -0.66 -5.67
N LEU A 222 -15.59 -1.77 -5.64
CA LEU A 222 -14.72 -2.15 -4.54
C LEU A 222 -13.27 -1.68 -4.72
N ILE A 223 -12.94 -0.95 -5.79
CA ILE A 223 -11.58 -0.44 -6.06
C ILE A 223 -11.47 1.02 -5.64
N LEU A 224 -10.70 1.27 -4.58
CA LEU A 224 -10.54 2.62 -4.00
C LEU A 224 -9.90 3.62 -4.96
N ASN A 225 -9.10 3.16 -5.92
CA ASN A 225 -8.42 4.05 -6.86
C ASN A 225 -9.36 4.83 -7.78
N THR A 226 -10.60 4.40 -7.92
CA THR A 226 -11.54 4.95 -8.91
C THR A 226 -12.30 6.19 -8.43
N ASP A 227 -12.12 6.58 -7.16
CA ASP A 227 -12.83 7.69 -6.54
C ASP A 227 -12.00 8.30 -5.39
N VAL A 228 -11.49 9.51 -5.61
CA VAL A 228 -10.65 10.23 -4.63
C VAL A 228 -11.43 10.56 -3.37
N GLU A 229 -12.70 10.93 -3.47
CA GLU A 229 -13.51 11.30 -2.30
C GLU A 229 -13.82 10.06 -1.45
N ALA A 230 -14.16 8.94 -2.10
CA ALA A 230 -14.35 7.67 -1.42
C ALA A 230 -13.07 7.20 -0.71
N PHE A 231 -11.91 7.33 -1.37
CA PHE A 231 -10.62 7.02 -0.75
C PHE A 231 -10.33 7.93 0.47
N GLN A 232 -10.53 9.24 0.34
CA GLN A 232 -10.31 10.18 1.46
C GLN A 232 -11.24 9.91 2.63
N ALA A 233 -12.50 9.60 2.36
CA ALA A 233 -13.46 9.17 3.37
C ALA A 233 -13.02 7.86 4.04
N PHE A 234 -12.50 6.90 3.26
CA PHE A 234 -12.02 5.62 3.78
C PHE A 234 -10.89 5.79 4.82
N ILE A 235 -9.94 6.69 4.58
CA ILE A 235 -8.84 6.97 5.53
C ILE A 235 -9.16 8.08 6.55
N GLY A 236 -10.38 8.63 6.53
CA GLY A 236 -10.77 9.74 7.40
C GLY A 236 -9.95 11.02 7.20
N TYR A 237 -9.46 11.24 5.98
CA TYR A 237 -8.65 12.40 5.62
C TYR A 237 -9.53 13.62 5.34
N SER A 238 -9.10 14.78 5.83
CA SER A 238 -9.75 16.06 5.61
C SER A 238 -8.68 17.11 5.32
N ARG A 239 -8.86 17.85 4.22
CA ARG A 239 -7.93 18.90 3.75
C ARG A 239 -7.72 20.06 4.74
N ASN A 240 -8.53 20.14 5.81
CA ASN A 240 -8.47 21.21 6.80
C ASN A 240 -7.62 20.87 8.05
N ARG A 241 -6.79 19.82 8.00
CA ARG A 241 -5.85 19.46 9.07
C ARG A 241 -4.45 20.00 8.83
#